data_AF-A0A4U2Q3S7-F1
#
_entry.id   AF-A0A4U2Q3S7-F1
#
_cell.length_a   1.000
_cell.length_b   1.000
_cell.length_c   1.000
_cell.angle_alpha   90.00
_cell.angle_beta   90.00
_cell.angle_gamma   90.00
#
_symmetry.space_group_name_H-M   'P 1'
#
loop_
_entity.id
_entity.type
_entity.pdbx_description
1 polymer ?
#
loop_
_entity_poly.entity_id
_entity_poly.type
_entity_poly.pdbx_seq_one_letter_code
_entity_poly.pdbx_strand_id
1 'polypeptide(L)'
;MAFTKEYTASIVLNLDQVRQMQRAQRNVYDKGLVEQNTNALAIALSTSLSVIGAMFFKYTAPSLAAGIASLLVGMIPSEKEALKSMVINGYWEMGYLQDFLEDNQGRYDLIEVKFPFIEYETQGIRFITGKGVVTRVHSTSGGWMLL
;
A
#
# COMPACT_ATOMS: atom_id res chain seq x y z
N MET A 1 1.57 -9.18 22.30
CA MET A 1 2.50 -8.86 21.19
C MET A 1 1.72 -9.03 19.90
N ALA A 2 1.75 -8.03 19.01
CA ALA A 2 1.21 -8.25 17.68
C ALA A 2 2.12 -9.25 16.97
N PHE A 3 1.56 -10.32 16.41
CA PHE A 3 2.33 -11.23 15.56
C PHE A 3 2.64 -10.49 14.26
N THR A 4 3.93 -10.27 14.02
CA THR A 4 4.42 -9.49 12.89
C THR A 4 5.20 -10.38 11.94
N LYS A 5 4.91 -10.25 10.64
CA LYS A 5 5.54 -11.03 9.58
C LYS A 5 6.00 -10.13 8.45
N GLU A 6 7.25 -10.31 8.03
CA GLU A 6 7.79 -9.65 6.84
C GLU A 6 7.87 -10.62 5.67
N TYR A 7 7.46 -10.19 4.48
CA TYR A 7 7.54 -10.99 3.26
C TYR A 7 7.42 -10.11 2.02
N THR A 8 7.63 -10.72 0.86
CA THR A 8 7.36 -10.06 -0.42
C THR A 8 6.16 -10.69 -1.12
N ALA A 9 5.31 -9.89 -1.75
CA ALA A 9 4.21 -10.37 -2.58
C ALA A 9 4.08 -9.54 -3.85
N SER A 10 3.63 -10.19 -4.93
CA SER A 10 3.39 -9.54 -6.22
C SER A 10 1.97 -8.98 -6.28
N ILE A 11 1.84 -7.77 -6.82
CA ILE A 11 0.56 -7.14 -7.15
C ILE A 11 0.62 -6.68 -8.61
N VAL A 12 -0.42 -7.01 -9.37
CA VAL A 12 -0.61 -6.51 -10.73
C VAL A 12 -1.43 -5.24 -10.70
N LEU A 13 -0.93 -4.18 -11.33
CA LEU A 13 -1.48 -2.83 -11.26
C LEU A 13 -1.47 -2.15 -12.61
N ASN A 14 -2.53 -1.39 -12.91
CA ASN A 14 -2.47 -0.32 -13.91
C ASN A 14 -2.10 1.02 -13.26
N LEU A 15 -1.95 2.07 -14.08
CA LEU A 15 -1.56 3.41 -13.60
C LEU A 15 -2.54 4.01 -12.59
N ASP A 16 -3.85 3.83 -12.80
CA ASP A 16 -4.85 4.33 -11.85
C ASP A 16 -4.75 3.63 -10.50
N GLN A 17 -4.51 2.31 -10.50
CA GLN A 17 -4.33 1.53 -9.28
C GLN A 17 -3.02 1.89 -8.56
N VAL A 18 -1.92 2.17 -9.26
CA VAL A 18 -0.69 2.68 -8.63
C VAL A 18 -0.98 4.01 -7.90
N ARG A 19 -1.67 4.94 -8.56
CA ARG A 19 -2.07 6.22 -7.94
C ARG A 19 -2.98 6.01 -6.74
N GLN A 20 -3.94 5.09 -6.83
CA GLN A 20 -4.81 4.75 -5.69
C GLN A 20 -4.01 4.12 -4.54
N MET A 21 -3.07 3.21 -4.81
CA MET A 21 -2.22 2.60 -3.77
C MET A 21 -1.37 3.64 -3.06
N GLN A 22 -0.73 4.53 -3.82
CA GLN A 22 0.08 5.60 -3.26
C GLN A 22 -0.77 6.53 -2.37
N ARG A 23 -1.95 6.95 -2.86
CA ARG A 23 -2.89 7.77 -2.06
C ARG A 23 -3.37 7.03 -0.82
N ALA A 24 -3.65 5.73 -0.92
CA ALA A 24 -4.10 4.94 0.23
C ALA A 24 -3.00 4.82 1.29
N GLN A 25 -1.75 4.50 0.90
CA GLN A 25 -0.61 4.44 1.82
C GLN A 25 -0.36 5.80 2.50
N ARG A 26 -0.45 6.89 1.73
CA ARG A 26 -0.35 8.26 2.26
C ARG A 26 -1.44 8.57 3.28
N ASN A 27 -2.70 8.27 2.96
CA ASN A 27 -3.80 8.52 3.87
C ASN A 27 -3.67 7.71 5.17
N VAL A 28 -3.20 6.46 5.08
CA VAL A 28 -2.85 5.66 6.25
C VAL A 28 -1.80 6.37 7.10
N TYR A 29 -0.74 6.91 6.49
CA TYR A 29 0.27 7.68 7.21
C TYR A 29 -0.31 8.95 7.85
N ASP A 30 -0.83 9.87 7.04
CA ASP A 30 -1.29 11.20 7.46
C ASP A 30 -2.42 11.08 8.50
N LYS A 31 -3.48 10.34 8.15
CA LYS A 31 -4.71 10.31 8.94
C LYS A 31 -4.75 9.17 9.95
N GLY A 32 -4.12 8.05 9.64
CA GLY A 32 -4.10 6.86 10.49
C GLY A 32 -3.00 6.86 11.54
N LEU A 33 -1.78 7.20 11.16
CA LEU A 33 -0.61 7.09 12.05
C LEU A 33 -0.22 8.42 12.70
N VAL A 34 -0.31 9.54 11.97
CA VAL A 34 0.02 10.87 12.48
C VAL A 34 -1.16 11.49 13.23
N GLU A 35 -2.29 11.73 12.55
CA GLU A 35 -3.48 12.32 13.17
C GLU A 35 -4.25 11.34 14.07
N GLN A 36 -4.15 10.03 13.78
CA GLN A 36 -4.91 8.97 14.46
C GLN A 36 -6.43 9.20 14.45
N ASN A 37 -6.94 9.75 13.34
CA ASN A 37 -8.35 10.06 13.15
C ASN A 37 -9.03 9.00 12.28
N THR A 38 -9.65 8.03 12.94
CA THR A 38 -10.34 6.89 12.30
C THR A 38 -11.41 7.33 11.28
N ASN A 39 -12.18 8.37 11.59
CA ASN A 39 -13.25 8.85 10.71
C ASN A 39 -12.66 9.53 9.46
N ALA A 40 -11.67 10.40 9.64
CA ALA A 40 -10.99 11.06 8.52
C ALA A 40 -10.28 10.06 7.62
N LEU A 41 -9.66 9.03 8.21
CA LEU A 41 -9.02 7.93 7.50
C LEU A 41 -10.03 7.13 6.68
N ALA A 42 -11.15 6.72 7.28
CA ALA A 42 -12.19 5.96 6.59
C ALA A 42 -12.77 6.73 5.39
N ILE A 43 -13.03 8.03 5.55
CA ILE A 43 -13.48 8.90 4.45
C ILE A 43 -12.43 8.94 3.34
N ALA A 44 -11.16 9.13 3.68
CA ALA A 44 -10.09 9.24 2.69
C ALA A 44 -9.90 7.95 1.89
N LEU A 45 -9.90 6.80 2.58
CA LEU A 45 -9.72 5.49 1.97
C LEU A 45 -10.88 5.10 1.04
N SER A 46 -12.08 5.67 1.23
CA SER A 46 -13.22 5.42 0.33
C SER A 46 -12.97 5.84 -1.13
N THR A 47 -11.94 6.65 -1.38
CA THR A 47 -11.53 7.07 -2.74
C THR A 47 -10.53 6.11 -3.41
N SER A 48 -10.10 5.05 -2.72
CA SER A 48 -9.08 4.09 -3.18
C SER A 48 -9.53 2.63 -3.02
N LEU A 49 -10.84 2.38 -3.12
CA LEU A 49 -11.45 1.07 -2.81
C LEU A 49 -10.89 -0.09 -3.66
N SER A 50 -10.50 0.17 -4.91
CA SER A 50 -10.06 -0.88 -5.85
C SER A 50 -8.78 -1.58 -5.41
N VAL A 51 -8.00 -0.96 -4.54
CA VAL A 51 -6.69 -1.46 -4.10
C VAL A 51 -6.65 -1.90 -2.64
N ILE A 52 -7.67 -1.59 -1.83
CA ILE A 52 -7.60 -1.81 -0.36
C ILE A 52 -7.43 -3.29 -0.03
N GLY A 53 -8.20 -4.17 -0.65
CA GLY A 53 -8.14 -5.61 -0.40
C GLY A 53 -6.78 -6.19 -0.78
N ALA A 54 -6.30 -5.83 -1.99
CA ALA A 54 -5.02 -6.28 -2.50
C ALA A 54 -3.85 -5.73 -1.66
N MET A 55 -3.96 -4.52 -1.12
CA MET A 55 -2.85 -3.85 -0.45
C MET A 55 -2.81 -4.13 1.05
N PHE A 56 -3.94 -4.09 1.76
CA PHE A 56 -4.00 -4.09 3.22
C PHE A 56 -4.69 -5.31 3.85
N PHE A 57 -5.17 -6.29 3.07
CA PHE A 57 -5.98 -7.42 3.58
C PHE A 57 -7.32 -7.03 4.24
N LYS A 58 -7.78 -5.80 4.01
CA LYS A 58 -9.07 -5.30 4.46
C LYS A 58 -9.92 -4.95 3.25
N TYR A 59 -11.19 -5.33 3.29
CA TYR A 59 -12.07 -5.19 2.12
C TYR A 59 -12.89 -3.90 2.13
N THR A 60 -12.88 -3.14 3.24
CA THR A 60 -13.62 -1.88 3.35
C THR A 60 -12.79 -0.82 4.07
N ALA A 61 -12.98 0.45 3.67
CA ALA A 61 -12.33 1.58 4.31
C ALA A 61 -12.58 1.68 5.83
N PRO A 62 -13.83 1.50 6.34
CA PRO A 62 -14.06 1.50 7.79
C PRO A 62 -13.35 0.36 8.53
N SER A 63 -13.33 -0.85 7.95
CA SER A 63 -12.65 -1.99 8.58
C SER A 63 -11.14 -1.81 8.67
N LEU A 64 -10.54 -1.19 7.64
CA LEU A 64 -9.12 -0.83 7.66
C LEU A 64 -8.82 0.24 8.70
N ALA A 65 -9.62 1.32 8.75
CA ALA A 65 -9.41 2.39 9.70
C ALA A 65 -9.52 1.91 11.16
N ALA A 66 -10.56 1.12 11.48
CA ALA A 66 -10.72 0.53 12.80
C ALA A 66 -9.58 -0.43 13.16
N GLY A 67 -9.12 -1.22 12.18
CA GLY A 67 -8.00 -2.12 12.36
C GLY A 67 -6.68 -1.41 12.65
N ILE A 68 -6.40 -0.28 11.98
CA ILE A 68 -5.22 0.56 12.24
C ILE A 68 -5.30 1.17 13.64
N ALA A 69 -6.46 1.70 14.04
CA ALA A 69 -6.65 2.22 15.39
C ALA A 69 -6.39 1.14 16.45
N SER A 70 -6.91 -0.07 16.25
CA SER A 70 -6.67 -1.22 17.14
C SER A 70 -5.20 -1.62 17.21
N LEU A 71 -4.49 -1.61 16.07
CA LEU A 71 -3.06 -1.86 16.02
C LEU A 71 -2.28 -0.87 16.90
N LEU A 72 -2.57 0.43 16.76
CA LEU A 72 -1.86 1.49 17.47
C LEU A 72 -2.10 1.49 18.99
N VAL A 73 -3.24 1.00 19.47
CA VAL A 73 -3.49 0.84 20.91
C VAL A 73 -2.53 -0.19 21.52
N GLY A 74 -2.15 -1.21 20.76
CA GLY A 74 -1.26 -2.28 21.23
C GLY A 74 0.24 -1.97 21.14
N MET A 75 0.63 -0.82 20.59
CA MET A 75 2.03 -0.47 20.31
C MET A 75 2.62 0.50 21.33
N ILE A 76 3.89 0.28 21.67
CA ILE A 76 4.69 1.27 22.42
C ILE A 76 5.15 2.41 21.47
N PRO A 77 5.56 3.58 22.00
CA PRO A 77 5.92 4.73 21.16
C PRO A 77 6.99 4.44 20.09
N SER A 78 8.05 3.70 20.42
CA SER A 78 9.11 3.36 19.45
C SER A 78 8.62 2.50 18.29
N GLU A 79 7.69 1.57 18.54
CA GLU A 79 7.06 0.76 17.50
C GLU A 79 6.19 1.60 16.58
N LYS A 80 5.47 2.59 17.12
CA LYS A 80 4.67 3.53 16.32
C LYS A 80 5.54 4.36 15.40
N GLU A 81 6.68 4.86 15.89
CA GLU A 81 7.62 5.64 15.07
C GLU A 81 8.30 4.77 13.99
N ALA A 82 8.65 3.52 14.30
CA ALA A 82 9.14 2.57 13.32
C ALA A 82 8.09 2.30 12.23
N LEU A 83 6.83 2.05 12.60
CA LEU A 83 5.75 1.84 11.64
C LEU A 83 5.52 3.08 10.76
N LYS A 84 5.49 4.28 11.35
CA LYS A 84 5.39 5.54 10.59
C LYS A 84 6.49 5.66 9.55
N SER A 85 7.75 5.42 9.94
CA SER A 85 8.90 5.48 9.06
C SER A 85 8.81 4.48 7.89
N MET A 86 8.42 3.24 8.18
CA MET A 86 8.24 2.23 7.14
C MET A 86 7.10 2.58 6.17
N VAL A 87 5.96 3.03 6.68
CA VAL A 87 4.78 3.36 5.88
C VAL A 87 5.03 4.56 4.97
N ILE A 88 5.69 5.61 5.47
CA ILE A 88 6.02 6.78 4.64
C ILE A 88 7.07 6.43 3.59
N ASN A 89 8.03 5.56 3.90
CA ASN A 89 9.00 5.07 2.94
C ASN A 89 8.32 4.29 1.80
N GLY A 90 7.42 3.37 2.13
CA GLY A 90 6.64 2.64 1.13
C GLY A 90 5.82 3.58 0.23
N TYR A 91 5.21 4.62 0.79
CA TYR A 91 4.51 5.66 0.01
C TYR A 91 5.43 6.37 -0.97
N TRP A 92 6.61 6.82 -0.53
CA TRP A 92 7.56 7.55 -1.37
C TRP A 92 8.04 6.70 -2.54
N GLU A 93 8.39 5.45 -2.26
CA GLU A 93 8.89 4.53 -3.28
C GLU A 93 7.85 4.16 -4.36
N MET A 94 6.55 4.23 -4.04
CA MET A 94 5.50 4.03 -5.06
C MET A 94 5.47 5.15 -6.10
N GLY A 95 6.03 6.34 -5.81
CA GLY A 95 6.13 7.42 -6.78
C GLY A 95 6.88 6.98 -8.05
N TYR A 96 7.97 6.23 -7.90
CA TYR A 96 8.74 5.72 -9.04
C TYR A 96 7.96 4.76 -9.93
N LEU A 97 6.96 4.05 -9.39
CA LEU A 97 6.08 3.18 -10.19
C LEU A 97 5.08 3.98 -11.01
N GLN A 98 4.60 5.09 -10.44
CA GLN A 98 3.74 6.02 -11.16
C GLN A 98 4.53 6.65 -12.31
N ASP A 99 5.73 7.18 -12.04
CA ASP A 99 6.61 7.77 -13.04
C ASP A 99 6.90 6.78 -14.17
N PHE A 100 7.26 5.53 -13.83
CA PHE A 100 7.52 4.47 -14.81
C PHE A 100 6.34 4.23 -15.77
N LEU A 101 5.11 4.17 -15.25
CA LEU A 101 3.92 3.96 -16.06
C LEU A 101 3.52 5.21 -16.85
N GLU A 102 3.75 6.40 -16.31
CA GLU A 102 3.52 7.68 -17.00
C GLU A 102 4.47 7.83 -18.20
N ASP A 103 5.76 7.55 -18.01
CA ASP A 103 6.79 7.59 -19.05
C ASP A 103 6.58 6.54 -20.16
N ASN A 104 5.82 5.48 -19.88
CA ASN A 104 5.52 4.39 -20.81
C ASN A 104 4.05 4.32 -21.21
N GLN A 105 3.29 5.41 -21.05
CA GLN A 105 1.88 5.47 -21.47
C GLN A 105 1.73 5.09 -22.94
N GLY A 106 0.70 4.29 -23.22
CA GLY A 106 0.43 3.76 -24.56
C GLY A 106 1.29 2.56 -24.96
N ARG A 107 2.41 2.28 -24.26
CA ARG A 107 3.23 1.08 -24.46
C ARG A 107 2.85 -0.05 -23.50
N TYR A 108 2.64 0.31 -22.23
CA TYR A 108 2.27 -0.62 -21.16
C TYR A 108 0.99 -0.17 -20.47
N ASP A 109 0.12 -1.13 -20.15
CA ASP A 109 -1.15 -0.93 -19.44
C ASP A 109 -1.16 -1.58 -18.05
N LEU A 110 -0.33 -2.61 -17.82
CA LEU A 110 -0.16 -3.26 -16.51
C LEU A 110 1.32 -3.46 -16.16
N ILE A 111 1.60 -3.42 -14.86
CA ILE A 111 2.87 -3.84 -14.26
C ILE A 111 2.60 -4.89 -13.19
N GLU A 112 3.47 -5.90 -13.09
CA GLU A 112 3.54 -6.74 -11.90
C GLU A 112 4.70 -6.28 -11.03
N VAL A 113 4.37 -5.88 -9.80
CA VAL A 113 5.34 -5.35 -8.85
C VAL A 113 5.42 -6.25 -7.64
N LYS A 114 6.64 -6.69 -7.31
CA LYS A 114 6.94 -7.43 -6.09
C LYS A 114 7.26 -6.43 -4.98
N PHE A 115 6.34 -6.28 -4.04
CA PHE A 115 6.48 -5.34 -2.92
C PHE A 115 6.97 -6.04 -1.64
N PRO A 116 7.81 -5.38 -0.83
CA PRO A 116 8.05 -5.77 0.55
C PRO A 116 6.86 -5.34 1.43
N PHE A 117 6.37 -6.26 2.25
CA PHE A 117 5.29 -6.06 3.19
C PHE A 117 5.73 -6.34 4.62
N ILE A 118 5.19 -5.55 5.55
CA ILE A 118 5.06 -5.92 6.95
C ILE A 118 3.59 -6.18 7.26
N GLU A 119 3.28 -7.32 7.86
CA GLU A 119 1.93 -7.75 8.23
C GLU A 119 1.81 -7.86 9.74
N TYR A 120 0.67 -7.40 10.25
CA TYR A 120 0.21 -7.56 11.61
C TYR A 120 -0.95 -8.56 11.61
N GLU A 121 -0.62 -9.83 11.83
CA GLU A 121 -1.50 -10.98 11.60
C GLU A 121 -2.75 -10.91 12.48
N THR A 122 -2.61 -10.46 13.73
CA THR A 122 -3.74 -10.32 14.67
C THR A 122 -4.80 -9.34 14.16
N GLN A 123 -4.37 -8.25 13.52
CA GLN A 123 -5.29 -7.26 12.96
C GLN A 123 -5.68 -7.62 11.52
N GLY A 124 -4.98 -8.53 10.86
CA GLY A 124 -5.15 -8.84 9.44
C GLY A 124 -4.91 -7.61 8.58
N ILE A 125 -3.81 -6.89 8.84
CA ILE A 125 -3.43 -5.67 8.11
C ILE A 125 -1.97 -5.78 7.72
N ARG A 126 -1.64 -5.33 6.51
CA ARG A 126 -0.26 -5.20 6.06
C ARG A 126 0.01 -3.85 5.44
N PHE A 127 1.28 -3.47 5.39
CA PHE A 127 1.74 -2.21 4.79
C PHE A 127 2.92 -2.47 3.87
N ILE A 128 3.04 -1.70 2.79
CA ILE A 128 4.24 -1.70 1.97
C ILE A 128 5.29 -0.85 2.68
N THR A 129 6.51 -1.39 2.83
CA THR A 129 7.56 -0.77 3.66
C THR A 129 8.73 -0.19 2.86
N GLY A 130 8.76 -0.41 1.55
CA GLY A 130 9.85 0.05 0.70
C GLY A 130 9.63 -0.23 -0.78
N LYS A 131 10.74 -0.21 -1.52
CA LYS A 131 10.73 -0.24 -2.98
C LYS A 131 10.15 -1.53 -3.53
N GLY A 132 9.11 -1.40 -4.35
CA GLY A 132 8.63 -2.47 -5.20
C GLY A 132 9.54 -2.68 -6.40
N VAL A 133 9.73 -3.94 -6.80
CA VAL A 133 10.49 -4.30 -8.01
C VAL A 133 9.50 -4.67 -9.10
N VAL A 134 9.51 -3.94 -10.22
CA VAL A 134 8.75 -4.33 -11.42
C VAL A 134 9.39 -5.59 -11.99
N THR A 135 8.61 -6.67 -12.08
CA THR A 135 9.08 -8.00 -12.51
C THR A 135 8.64 -8.34 -13.93
N ARG A 136 7.51 -7.79 -14.36
CA ARG A 136 7.02 -7.87 -15.74
C ARG A 136 6.08 -6.72 -16.06
N VAL A 137 5.96 -6.42 -17.35
CA VAL A 137 5.05 -5.42 -17.92
C VAL A 137 4.11 -6.11 -18.90
N HIS A 138 2.88 -5.62 -19.03
CA HIS A 138 1.96 -6.03 -20.08
C HIS A 138 1.99 -4.99 -21.19
N SER A 139 2.19 -5.43 -22.45
CA SER A 139 2.17 -4.54 -23.60
C SER A 139 0.75 -4.29 -24.09
N THR A 140 0.41 -3.04 -24.40
CA THR A 140 -0.87 -2.67 -25.03
C THR A 140 -1.09 -3.32 -26.39
N SER A 141 -0.02 -3.68 -27.10
CA SER A 141 -0.05 -4.32 -28.42
C SER A 141 0.28 -5.82 -28.38
N GLY A 142 0.45 -6.40 -27.19
CA GLY A 142 0.94 -7.76 -27.02
C GLY A 142 0.54 -8.38 -25.69
N GLY A 143 1.45 -9.17 -25.12
CA GLY A 143 1.24 -9.85 -23.84
C GLY A 143 2.26 -9.43 -22.78
N TRP A 144 2.44 -10.29 -21.79
CA TRP A 144 3.41 -10.10 -20.72
C TRP A 144 4.86 -10.22 -21.20
N MET A 145 5.70 -9.28 -20.76
CA MET A 145 7.14 -9.26 -21.02
C MET A 145 7.89 -9.15 -19.69
N LEU A 146 8.93 -9.95 -19.53
CA LEU A 146 9.85 -9.85 -18.39
C LEU A 146 10.75 -8.62 -18.54
N LEU A 147 11.11 -8.00 -17.42
CA LEU A 147 12.14 -6.96 -17.35
C LEU A 147 13.47 -7.54 -16.85
#